data_AF-A0A1Y4IBS8-F1
#
_entry.id   AF-A0A1Y4IBS8-F1
#
_cell.length_a   1.000
_cell.length_b   1.000
_cell.length_c   1.000
_cell.angle_alpha   90.00
_cell.angle_beta   90.00
_cell.angle_gamma   90.00
#
_symmetry.space_group_name_H-M   'P 1'
#
loop_
_entity.id
_entity.type
_entity.pdbx_description
1 polymer ?
#
loop_
_entity_poly.entity_id
_entity_poly.type
_entity_poly.pdbx_seq_one_letter_code
_entity_poly.pdbx_strand_id
1 'polypeptide(L)'
;MLYSVAPCAFSYYHPVFLLTLMLDQVMFFWVVSMITDTGERRRLNRWHWVVPVFLLGALFEGGILVSLVFFIYNTLYPALNLRNIYRYKRFIVDYSSEAQRISLDWLAAVQVFILVCVPVPLAGLLLDMETFSSSYFVWLGVLPTFVFYMMLCYNMLDKNYLIVQPEALKVEDMPPNLPALDRKRLERYLREKKPYLDPKLRITDLAAGLSTNRSYLSAFINKEYGMNFCRLINRCRLMALDHLRVSPANAGKTNMELVLMAGFSGYRNYLRVKKEEDRLALLKVFER
;
A
#
# COMPACT_ATOMS: atom_id res chain seq x y z
N MET A 1 21.39 -0.75 -34.35
CA MET A 1 21.16 -2.13 -34.83
C MET A 1 19.89 -2.24 -35.70
N LEU A 2 18.69 -1.86 -35.24
CA LEU A 2 17.48 -1.97 -36.09
C LEU A 2 17.41 -0.89 -37.20
N TYR A 3 17.77 0.36 -36.89
CA TYR A 3 17.82 1.47 -37.86
C TYR A 3 18.78 1.20 -39.03
N SER A 4 19.93 0.58 -38.74
CA SER A 4 20.96 0.26 -39.74
C SER A 4 20.58 -0.89 -40.69
N VAL A 5 19.61 -1.72 -40.32
CA VAL A 5 19.17 -2.89 -41.12
C VAL A 5 17.87 -2.61 -41.86
N ALA A 6 16.94 -1.88 -41.25
CA ALA A 6 15.64 -1.57 -41.84
C ALA A 6 15.12 -0.20 -41.35
N PRO A 7 15.60 0.92 -41.93
CA PRO A 7 15.27 2.27 -41.46
C PRO A 7 13.77 2.59 -41.57
N CYS A 8 13.11 2.11 -42.63
CA CYS A 8 11.65 2.24 -42.77
C CYS A 8 10.88 1.47 -41.70
N ALA A 9 11.33 0.27 -41.31
CA ALA A 9 10.67 -0.47 -40.23
C ALA A 9 10.91 0.19 -38.86
N PHE A 10 12.09 0.76 -38.67
CA PHE A 10 12.45 1.47 -37.44
C PHE A 10 11.61 2.75 -37.22
N SER A 11 11.32 3.51 -38.28
CA SER A 11 10.51 4.73 -38.18
C SER A 11 9.07 4.46 -37.73
N TYR A 12 8.51 3.28 -38.04
CA TYR A 12 7.21 2.85 -37.51
C TYR A 12 7.32 2.20 -36.12
N TYR A 13 8.39 1.43 -35.88
CA TYR A 13 8.59 0.73 -34.61
C TYR A 13 8.83 1.69 -33.42
N HIS A 14 9.66 2.71 -33.62
CA HIS A 14 10.11 3.58 -32.53
C HIS A 14 8.97 4.38 -31.86
N PRO A 15 8.06 5.05 -32.61
CA PRO A 15 6.90 5.73 -32.02
C PRO A 15 5.97 4.77 -31.28
N VAL A 16 5.75 3.56 -31.81
CA VAL A 16 4.90 2.54 -31.20
C VAL A 16 5.52 2.01 -29.91
N PHE A 17 6.83 1.81 -29.88
CA PHE A 17 7.56 1.41 -28.69
C PHE A 17 7.43 2.46 -27.58
N LEU A 18 7.62 3.74 -27.91
CA LEU A 18 7.43 4.83 -26.95
C LEU A 18 5.97 4.91 -26.48
N LEU A 19 4.99 4.84 -27.38
CA LEU A 19 3.58 4.81 -26.98
C LEU A 19 3.29 3.70 -25.97
N THR A 20 3.84 2.50 -26.20
CA THR A 20 3.68 1.35 -25.30
C THR A 20 4.19 1.67 -23.90
N LEU A 21 5.40 2.23 -23.79
CA LEU A 21 5.98 2.63 -22.51
C LEU A 21 5.18 3.73 -21.80
N MET A 22 4.59 4.69 -22.54
CA MET A 22 3.72 5.70 -21.93
C MET A 22 2.42 5.07 -21.41
N LEU A 23 1.79 4.19 -22.19
CA LEU A 23 0.57 3.50 -21.79
C LEU A 23 0.80 2.57 -20.59
N ASP A 24 1.97 1.93 -20.50
CA ASP A 24 2.37 1.13 -19.34
C ASP A 24 2.34 1.95 -18.04
N GLN A 25 2.87 3.19 -18.05
CA GLN A 25 2.82 4.06 -16.87
C GLN A 25 1.38 4.43 -16.47
N VAL A 26 0.48 4.63 -17.45
CA VAL A 26 -0.94 4.88 -17.18
C VAL A 26 -1.62 3.64 -16.59
N MET A 27 -1.34 2.46 -17.16
CA MET A 27 -1.84 1.18 -16.63
C MET A 27 -1.38 0.99 -15.18
N PHE A 28 -0.11 1.23 -14.87
CA PHE A 28 0.40 1.15 -13.50
C PHE A 28 -0.26 2.13 -12.57
N PHE A 29 -0.42 3.38 -12.99
CA PHE A 29 -1.13 4.38 -12.21
C PHE A 29 -2.59 4.00 -11.95
N TRP A 30 -3.27 3.45 -12.96
CA TRP A 30 -4.63 2.96 -12.83
C TRP A 30 -4.73 1.80 -11.83
N VAL A 31 -3.86 0.79 -11.93
CA VAL A 31 -3.87 -0.35 -11.00
C VAL A 31 -3.52 0.09 -9.57
N VAL A 32 -2.49 0.90 -9.39
CA VAL A 32 -2.13 1.44 -8.07
C VAL A 32 -3.28 2.24 -7.51
N SER A 33 -3.93 3.09 -8.31
CA SER A 33 -5.10 3.86 -7.88
C SER A 33 -6.28 2.97 -7.51
N MET A 34 -6.48 1.82 -8.19
CA MET A 34 -7.52 0.86 -7.87
C MET A 34 -7.25 0.14 -6.55
N ILE A 35 -6.00 -0.28 -6.31
CA ILE A 35 -5.58 -0.94 -5.07
C ILE A 35 -5.63 0.03 -3.88
N THR A 36 -5.30 1.30 -4.13
CA THR A 36 -5.25 2.37 -3.12
C THR A 36 -6.56 3.18 -3.05
N ASP A 37 -7.63 2.75 -3.71
CA ASP A 37 -8.91 3.44 -3.68
C ASP A 37 -9.52 3.34 -2.27
N THR A 38 -9.80 4.49 -1.67
CA THR A 38 -10.39 4.62 -0.34
C THR A 38 -11.83 5.11 -0.39
N GLY A 39 -12.46 5.20 -1.58
CA GLY A 39 -13.87 5.55 -1.72
C GLY A 39 -14.22 6.93 -2.20
N GLU A 40 -13.24 7.83 -2.22
CA GLU A 40 -13.33 8.98 -3.11
C GLU A 40 -13.09 8.46 -4.51
N ARG A 41 -14.16 8.09 -5.23
CA ARG A 41 -14.14 7.69 -6.64
C ARG A 41 -13.34 8.72 -7.44
N ARG A 42 -12.04 8.55 -7.55
CA ARG A 42 -11.22 9.21 -8.55
C ARG A 42 -11.48 8.44 -9.83
N ARG A 43 -12.57 8.79 -10.52
CA ARG A 43 -12.70 8.43 -11.94
C ARG A 43 -11.43 8.97 -12.60
N LEU A 44 -10.50 8.07 -12.94
CA LEU A 44 -9.34 8.46 -13.73
C LEU A 44 -9.89 9.13 -14.99
N ASN A 45 -9.52 10.39 -15.17
CA ASN A 45 -10.03 11.18 -16.26
C ASN A 45 -9.59 10.52 -17.58
N ARG A 46 -10.51 10.36 -18.55
CA ARG A 46 -10.22 9.61 -19.79
C ARG A 46 -9.03 10.20 -20.57
N TRP A 47 -8.74 11.48 -20.32
CA TRP A 47 -7.57 12.19 -20.81
C TRP A 47 -6.22 11.52 -20.53
N HIS A 48 -6.08 10.74 -19.44
CA HIS A 48 -4.83 10.00 -19.20
C HIS A 48 -4.52 8.98 -20.30
N TRP A 49 -5.54 8.43 -20.96
CA TRP A 49 -5.40 7.49 -22.08
C TRP A 49 -5.33 8.19 -23.44
N VAL A 50 -6.03 9.33 -23.57
CA VAL A 50 -6.11 10.09 -24.82
C VAL A 50 -4.80 10.86 -25.09
N VAL A 51 -4.17 11.40 -24.05
CA VAL A 51 -2.95 12.21 -24.18
C VAL A 51 -1.78 11.42 -24.80
N PRO A 52 -1.43 10.20 -24.36
CA PRO A 52 -0.40 9.39 -25.02
C PRO A 52 -0.68 9.10 -26.49
N VAL A 53 -1.94 8.81 -26.83
CA VAL A 53 -2.36 8.52 -28.22
C VAL A 53 -2.31 9.78 -29.08
N PHE A 54 -2.68 10.95 -28.55
CA PHE A 54 -2.56 12.22 -29.25
C PHE A 54 -1.09 12.60 -29.49
N LEU A 55 -0.22 12.31 -28.51
CA LEU A 55 1.22 12.52 -28.64
C LEU A 55 1.88 11.58 -29.67
N LEU A 56 1.22 10.50 -30.09
CA LEU A 56 1.70 9.59 -31.14
C LEU A 56 1.97 10.33 -32.46
N GLY A 57 1.15 11.32 -32.82
CA GLY A 57 1.36 12.11 -34.03
C GLY A 57 2.67 12.92 -33.97
N ALA A 58 2.95 13.53 -32.82
CA ALA A 58 4.20 14.28 -32.60
C ALA A 58 5.42 13.35 -32.48
N LEU A 59 5.23 12.10 -32.06
CA LEU A 59 6.28 11.08 -31.96
C LEU A 59 6.87 10.68 -33.33
N PHE A 60 6.14 10.85 -34.43
CA PHE A 60 6.62 10.56 -35.79
C PHE A 60 7.58 11.60 -36.35
N GLU A 61 7.43 12.87 -35.96
CA GLU A 61 8.37 13.93 -36.39
C GLU A 61 9.71 13.84 -35.64
N GLY A 62 9.71 13.22 -34.45
CA GLY A 62 10.90 13.10 -33.61
C GLY A 62 11.37 14.46 -33.09
N GLY A 63 12.11 14.46 -31.98
CA GLY A 63 12.74 15.68 -31.48
C GLY A 63 12.79 15.79 -29.96
N ILE A 64 13.50 16.81 -29.50
CA ILE A 64 13.77 17.06 -28.08
C ILE A 64 12.47 17.21 -27.28
N LEU A 65 11.45 17.84 -27.86
CA LEU A 65 10.14 18.03 -27.21
C LEU A 65 9.48 16.68 -26.85
N VAL A 66 9.55 15.71 -27.76
CA VAL A 66 8.96 14.38 -27.56
C VAL A 66 9.69 13.64 -26.44
N SER A 67 11.02 13.66 -26.46
CA SER A 67 11.85 13.05 -25.41
C SER A 67 11.65 13.71 -24.04
N LEU A 68 11.45 15.03 -23.99
CA LEU A 68 11.12 15.76 -22.75
C LEU A 68 9.74 15.36 -22.20
N VAL A 69 8.71 15.32 -23.05
CA VAL A 69 7.37 14.89 -22.64
C VAL A 69 7.41 13.47 -22.08
N PHE A 70 8.17 12.59 -22.72
CA PHE A 70 8.33 11.21 -22.28
C PHE A 70 9.06 11.09 -20.94
N PHE A 71 10.13 11.87 -20.74
CA PHE A 71 10.85 11.96 -19.48
C PHE A 71 9.94 12.44 -18.34
N ILE A 72 9.15 13.49 -18.59
CA ILE A 72 8.17 14.01 -17.62
C ILE A 72 7.16 12.93 -17.26
N TYR A 73 6.62 12.21 -18.26
CA TYR A 73 5.63 11.15 -18.04
C TYR A 73 6.17 10.01 -17.16
N ASN A 74 7.36 9.50 -17.49
CA ASN A 74 8.01 8.41 -16.77
C ASN A 74 8.52 8.80 -15.38
N THR A 75 8.55 10.10 -15.06
CA THR A 75 8.89 10.60 -13.72
C THR A 75 7.63 10.90 -12.89
N LEU A 76 6.64 11.56 -13.51
CA LEU A 76 5.45 12.05 -12.83
C LEU A 76 4.55 10.91 -12.32
N TYR A 77 4.28 9.89 -13.15
CA TYR A 77 3.35 8.82 -12.77
C TYR A 77 3.88 7.92 -11.65
N PRO A 78 5.14 7.45 -11.68
CA PRO A 78 5.71 6.72 -10.54
C PRO A 78 5.73 7.56 -9.25
N ALA A 79 6.01 8.86 -9.34
CA ALA A 79 5.97 9.76 -8.19
C ALA A 79 4.54 9.89 -7.61
N LEU A 80 3.52 10.05 -8.45
CA LEU A 80 2.12 10.07 -8.04
C LEU A 80 1.68 8.73 -7.42
N ASN A 81 2.16 7.61 -7.97
CA ASN A 81 1.93 6.28 -7.40
C ASN A 81 2.50 6.17 -5.98
N LEU A 82 3.75 6.57 -5.78
CA LEU A 82 4.38 6.58 -4.45
C LEU A 82 3.61 7.43 -3.45
N ARG A 83 3.16 8.62 -3.87
CA ARG A 83 2.30 9.48 -3.04
C ARG A 83 1.00 8.80 -2.65
N ASN A 84 0.32 8.15 -3.61
CA ASN A 84 -0.94 7.44 -3.36
C ASN A 84 -0.73 6.24 -2.42
N ILE A 85 0.32 5.45 -2.63
CA ILE A 85 0.68 4.31 -1.77
C ILE A 85 0.97 4.78 -0.35
N TYR A 86 1.76 5.85 -0.19
CA TYR A 86 2.07 6.39 1.13
C TYR A 86 0.82 6.89 1.86
N ARG A 87 -0.06 7.62 1.15
CA ARG A 87 -1.35 8.07 1.68
C ARG A 87 -2.21 6.87 2.11
N TYR A 88 -2.26 5.82 1.30
CA TYR A 88 -3.04 4.62 1.60
C TYR A 88 -2.46 3.84 2.78
N LYS A 89 -1.14 3.66 2.87
CA LYS A 89 -0.48 3.05 4.04
C LYS A 89 -0.85 3.78 5.33
N ARG A 90 -0.80 5.11 5.32
CA ARG A 90 -1.21 5.92 6.47
C ARG A 90 -2.67 5.66 6.85
N PHE A 91 -3.56 5.53 5.88
CA PHE A 91 -4.98 5.26 6.09
C PHE A 91 -5.30 3.84 6.61
N ILE A 92 -4.64 2.79 6.08
CA ILE A 92 -4.89 1.39 6.49
C ILE A 92 -4.37 1.13 7.91
N VAL A 93 -3.24 1.72 8.30
CA VAL A 93 -2.69 1.60 9.66
C VAL A 93 -3.69 2.09 10.71
N ASP A 94 -4.58 3.03 10.36
CA ASP A 94 -5.64 3.51 11.24
C ASP A 94 -6.91 2.61 11.22
N TYR A 95 -7.02 1.67 10.26
CA TYR A 95 -8.24 0.88 10.01
C TYR A 95 -8.24 -0.55 10.58
N SER A 96 -7.14 -1.29 10.54
CA SER A 96 -7.15 -2.72 10.89
C SER A 96 -5.90 -3.16 11.65
N SER A 97 -6.06 -3.90 12.76
CA SER A 97 -4.92 -4.51 13.48
C SER A 97 -4.11 -5.47 12.62
N GLU A 98 -4.74 -6.02 11.57
CA GLU A 98 -4.11 -6.89 10.57
C GLU A 98 -3.73 -6.11 9.29
N ALA A 99 -3.87 -4.78 9.25
CA ALA A 99 -3.37 -3.89 8.19
C ALA A 99 -1.91 -4.17 7.83
N GLN A 100 -1.15 -4.63 8.83
CA GLN A 100 0.26 -4.97 8.72
C GLN A 100 0.55 -6.26 7.94
N ARG A 101 -0.46 -7.04 7.52
CA ARG A 101 -0.27 -8.18 6.59
C ARG A 101 -0.16 -7.78 5.13
N ILE A 102 -0.69 -6.62 4.71
CA ILE A 102 -0.59 -6.18 3.31
C ILE A 102 0.73 -5.44 3.15
N SER A 103 1.74 -6.11 2.59
CA SER A 103 3.03 -5.49 2.31
C SER A 103 2.97 -4.61 1.07
N LEU A 104 2.26 -3.48 1.09
CA LEU A 104 2.36 -2.46 0.02
C LEU A 104 3.79 -1.89 -0.15
N ASP A 105 4.73 -2.33 0.69
CA ASP A 105 6.17 -2.15 0.54
C ASP A 105 6.70 -2.68 -0.79
N TRP A 106 6.24 -3.84 -1.28
CA TRP A 106 6.67 -4.34 -2.59
C TRP A 106 6.23 -3.40 -3.71
N LEU A 107 5.00 -2.89 -3.62
CA LEU A 107 4.44 -1.97 -4.61
C LEU A 107 5.22 -0.65 -4.60
N ALA A 108 5.55 -0.11 -3.42
CA ALA A 108 6.39 1.08 -3.30
C ALA A 108 7.81 0.85 -3.83
N ALA A 109 8.45 -0.28 -3.49
CA ALA A 109 9.80 -0.61 -3.92
C ALA A 109 9.89 -0.67 -5.45
N VAL A 110 8.90 -1.26 -6.12
CA VAL A 110 8.90 -1.31 -7.58
C VAL A 110 8.69 0.07 -8.21
N GLN A 111 7.82 0.92 -7.64
CA GLN A 111 7.66 2.29 -8.15
C GLN A 111 8.94 3.12 -7.99
N VAL A 112 9.69 2.95 -6.90
CA VAL A 112 11.02 3.57 -6.74
C VAL A 112 11.99 3.04 -7.80
N PHE A 113 11.99 1.74 -8.04
CA PHE A 113 12.88 1.12 -9.02
C PHE A 113 12.58 1.60 -10.45
N ILE A 114 11.30 1.72 -10.84
CA ILE A 114 10.89 2.32 -12.12
C ILE A 114 11.35 3.78 -12.22
N LEU A 115 11.15 4.57 -11.16
CA LEU A 115 11.54 5.98 -11.11
C LEU A 115 13.06 6.19 -11.26
N VAL A 116 13.88 5.21 -10.84
CA VAL A 116 15.34 5.28 -10.99
C VAL A 116 15.80 4.73 -12.33
N CYS A 117 15.29 3.57 -12.76
CA CYS A 117 15.81 2.85 -13.92
C CYS A 117 15.29 3.35 -15.26
N VAL A 118 14.05 3.85 -15.33
CA VAL A 118 13.45 4.26 -16.62
C VAL A 118 13.94 5.63 -17.09
N PRO A 119 14.06 6.68 -16.24
CA PRO A 119 14.51 7.99 -16.71
C PRO A 119 15.99 8.05 -17.11
N VAL A 120 16.83 7.12 -16.68
CA VAL A 120 18.27 7.13 -16.93
C VAL A 120 18.63 6.89 -18.41
N PRO A 121 18.15 5.83 -19.09
CA PRO A 121 18.34 5.65 -20.53
C PRO A 121 17.77 6.81 -21.36
N LEU A 122 16.65 7.38 -20.91
CA LEU A 122 15.99 8.54 -21.53
C LEU A 122 16.81 9.83 -21.44
N ALA A 123 17.37 10.10 -20.26
CA ALA A 123 18.25 11.24 -20.05
C ALA A 123 19.52 11.13 -20.91
N GLY A 124 20.06 9.91 -21.05
CA GLY A 124 21.16 9.64 -21.97
C GLY A 124 20.83 9.97 -23.43
N LEU A 125 19.60 9.65 -23.87
CA LEU A 125 19.11 9.97 -25.22
C LEU A 125 18.85 11.47 -25.42
N LEU A 126 18.39 12.19 -24.37
CA LEU A 126 18.21 13.64 -24.37
C LEU A 126 19.54 14.42 -24.41
N LEU A 127 20.58 13.88 -23.79
CA LEU A 127 21.90 14.48 -23.69
C LEU A 127 22.85 14.04 -24.82
N ASP A 128 22.33 13.28 -25.78
CA ASP A 128 23.07 12.74 -26.94
C ASP A 128 24.33 11.93 -26.56
N MET A 129 24.24 11.21 -25.44
CA MET A 129 25.34 10.44 -24.87
C MET A 129 25.34 9.02 -25.47
N GLU A 130 26.23 8.75 -26.43
CA GLU A 130 26.30 7.49 -27.18
C GLU A 130 26.36 6.22 -26.30
N THR A 131 26.95 6.32 -25.10
CA THR A 131 27.05 5.23 -24.11
C THR A 131 25.69 4.63 -23.75
N PHE A 132 24.63 5.45 -23.73
CA PHE A 132 23.27 5.04 -23.37
C PHE A 132 22.47 4.43 -24.52
N SER A 133 22.99 4.46 -25.75
CA SER A 133 22.41 3.82 -26.94
C SER A 133 22.72 2.31 -27.03
N SER A 134 23.54 1.80 -26.11
CA SER A 134 23.87 0.37 -26.07
C SER A 134 22.67 -0.50 -25.64
N SER A 135 22.58 -1.70 -26.21
CA SER A 135 21.46 -2.64 -25.97
C SER A 135 21.22 -2.94 -24.48
N TYR A 136 22.24 -2.84 -23.63
CA TYR A 136 22.15 -3.12 -22.19
C TYR A 136 21.29 -2.10 -21.43
N PHE A 137 21.30 -0.82 -21.79
CA PHE A 137 20.51 0.21 -21.09
C PHE A 137 19.01 0.11 -21.41
N VAL A 138 18.65 -0.40 -22.58
CA VAL A 138 17.25 -0.70 -22.91
C VAL A 138 16.72 -1.82 -22.00
N TRP A 139 17.52 -2.88 -21.80
CA TRP A 139 17.17 -3.97 -20.88
C TRP A 139 17.06 -3.51 -19.42
N LEU A 140 17.83 -2.50 -19.01
CA LEU A 140 17.74 -1.88 -17.69
C LEU A 140 16.37 -1.24 -17.42
N GLY A 141 15.63 -0.79 -18.45
CA GLY A 141 14.27 -0.28 -18.32
C GLY A 141 13.18 -1.38 -18.45
N VAL A 142 13.42 -2.38 -19.31
CA VAL A 142 12.43 -3.43 -19.62
C VAL A 142 12.33 -4.50 -18.54
N LEU A 143 13.46 -5.00 -18.01
CA LEU A 143 13.46 -6.05 -16.98
C LEU A 143 12.71 -5.65 -15.69
N PRO A 144 12.88 -4.43 -15.12
CA PRO A 144 12.07 -3.96 -14.00
C PRO A 144 10.57 -4.07 -14.23
N THR A 145 10.14 -3.68 -15.43
CA THR A 145 8.73 -3.63 -15.85
C THR A 145 8.16 -5.04 -15.95
N PHE A 146 8.93 -5.98 -16.50
CA PHE A 146 8.54 -7.40 -16.53
C PHE A 146 8.41 -8.00 -15.13
N VAL A 147 9.39 -7.76 -14.26
CA VAL A 147 9.36 -8.23 -12.86
C VAL A 147 8.17 -7.65 -12.11
N PHE A 148 7.82 -6.38 -12.37
CA PHE A 148 6.63 -5.75 -11.81
C PHE A 148 5.35 -6.50 -12.20
N TYR A 149 5.16 -6.79 -13.49
CA TYR A 149 4.00 -7.54 -13.96
C TYR A 149 3.90 -8.91 -13.29
N MET A 150 5.02 -9.62 -13.15
CA MET A 150 5.06 -10.90 -12.44
C MET A 150 4.66 -10.77 -10.96
N MET A 151 5.21 -9.77 -10.24
CA MET A 151 4.84 -9.50 -8.84
C MET A 151 3.38 -9.10 -8.69
N LEU A 152 2.87 -8.28 -9.60
CA LEU A 152 1.49 -7.82 -9.60
C LEU A 152 0.52 -8.98 -9.84
N CYS A 153 0.79 -9.83 -10.83
CA CYS A 153 0.02 -11.04 -11.09
C CYS A 153 0.04 -11.98 -9.88
N TYR A 154 1.21 -12.22 -9.28
CA TYR A 154 1.33 -13.05 -8.08
C TYR A 154 0.50 -12.52 -6.91
N ASN A 155 0.63 -11.23 -6.58
CA ASN A 155 -0.11 -10.62 -5.47
C ASN A 155 -1.62 -10.53 -5.74
N MET A 156 -2.02 -10.39 -7.01
CA MET A 156 -3.42 -10.42 -7.42
C MET A 156 -4.03 -11.82 -7.23
N LEU A 157 -3.30 -12.87 -7.61
CA LEU A 157 -3.75 -14.27 -7.47
C LEU A 157 -3.82 -14.72 -6.00
N ASP A 158 -2.84 -14.33 -5.18
CA ASP A 158 -2.77 -14.67 -3.75
C ASP A 158 -3.76 -13.85 -2.89
N LYS A 159 -4.52 -12.93 -3.49
CA LYS A 159 -5.41 -11.97 -2.80
C LYS A 159 -4.70 -11.23 -1.66
N ASN A 160 -3.39 -10.98 -1.81
CA ASN A 160 -2.56 -10.30 -0.82
C ASN A 160 -2.75 -8.77 -0.90
N TYR A 161 -4.01 -8.33 -1.05
CA TYR A 161 -4.42 -6.95 -1.08
C TYR A 161 -5.80 -6.83 -0.41
N LEU A 162 -5.93 -5.96 0.60
CA LEU A 162 -7.25 -5.59 1.11
C LEU A 162 -7.75 -4.41 0.31
N ILE A 163 -8.84 -4.59 -0.42
CA ILE A 163 -9.66 -3.48 -0.88
C ILE A 163 -10.49 -3.04 0.32
N VAL A 164 -10.21 -1.86 0.87
CA VAL A 164 -11.11 -1.23 1.84
C VAL A 164 -12.34 -0.81 1.07
N GLN A 165 -13.41 -1.62 1.11
CA GLN A 165 -14.65 -1.27 0.44
C GLN A 165 -15.20 0.03 1.06
N PRO A 166 -15.30 1.11 0.28
CA PRO A 166 -15.79 2.39 0.75
C PRO A 166 -17.31 2.42 0.92
N GLU A 167 -18.03 1.42 0.42
CA GLU A 167 -19.44 1.22 0.74
C GLU A 167 -19.66 0.97 2.26
N ALA A 168 -18.66 0.46 3.00
CA ALA A 168 -18.73 0.42 4.48
C ALA A 168 -18.50 1.81 5.14
N LEU A 169 -18.08 2.82 4.37
CA LEU A 169 -17.91 4.22 4.76
C LEU A 169 -19.11 5.10 4.37
N LYS A 170 -20.00 4.61 3.49
CA LYS A 170 -21.31 5.23 3.31
C LYS A 170 -22.16 4.87 4.52
N VAL A 171 -22.08 5.78 5.49
CA VAL A 171 -23.06 6.01 6.53
C VAL A 171 -24.45 5.68 5.97
N GLU A 172 -24.97 4.51 6.33
CA GLU A 172 -26.42 4.38 6.46
C GLU A 172 -26.83 5.36 7.55
N ASP A 173 -27.71 6.28 7.16
CA ASP A 173 -28.44 7.16 8.06
C ASP A 173 -29.02 6.35 9.24
N MET A 174 -28.81 6.85 10.48
CA MET A 174 -29.69 6.76 11.68
C MET A 174 -28.93 6.49 13.01
N PRO A 175 -29.43 6.90 14.20
CA PRO A 175 -30.06 8.15 14.62
C PRO A 175 -29.11 9.03 15.49
N PRO A 176 -29.47 10.29 15.82
CA PRO A 176 -28.62 11.26 16.53
C PRO A 176 -28.34 10.95 18.01
N ASN A 177 -28.80 9.80 18.52
CA ASN A 177 -28.92 9.55 19.95
C ASN A 177 -28.23 8.25 20.39
N LEU A 178 -27.07 7.97 19.80
CA LEU A 178 -26.21 6.88 20.27
C LEU A 178 -25.56 7.30 21.60
N PRO A 179 -25.74 6.54 22.70
CA PRO A 179 -25.14 6.88 23.98
C PRO A 179 -23.63 6.99 23.80
N ALA A 180 -23.05 8.10 24.27
CA ALA A 180 -21.62 8.36 24.20
C ALA A 180 -20.85 7.11 24.63
N LEU A 181 -19.97 6.62 23.75
CA LEU A 181 -19.11 5.50 24.11
C LEU A 181 -18.21 5.99 25.25
N ASP A 182 -18.36 5.40 26.43
CA ASP A 182 -17.48 5.67 27.56
C ASP A 182 -16.35 4.65 27.60
N ARG A 183 -15.21 5.05 28.15
CA ARG A 183 -14.02 4.23 28.35
C ARG A 183 -14.37 2.93 29.08
N LYS A 184 -15.22 3.01 30.11
CA LYS A 184 -15.70 1.85 30.87
C LYS A 184 -16.44 0.85 29.99
N ARG A 185 -17.24 1.31 29.02
CA ARG A 185 -18.01 0.44 28.13
C ARG A 185 -17.09 -0.33 27.18
N LEU A 186 -16.10 0.33 26.60
CA LEU A 186 -15.09 -0.32 25.75
C LEU A 186 -14.25 -1.31 26.56
N GLU A 187 -13.74 -0.93 27.72
CA GLU A 187 -12.93 -1.82 28.57
C GLU A 187 -13.72 -3.03 29.06
N ARG A 188 -14.99 -2.85 29.42
CA ARG A 188 -15.90 -3.96 29.77
C ARG A 188 -16.08 -4.92 28.61
N TYR A 189 -16.36 -4.39 27.41
CA TYR A 189 -16.51 -5.23 26.21
C TYR A 189 -15.22 -6.02 25.90
N LEU A 190 -14.06 -5.37 25.97
CA LEU A 190 -12.77 -6.03 25.76
C LEU A 190 -12.50 -7.11 26.81
N ARG A 191 -12.88 -6.88 28.08
CA ARG A 191 -12.70 -7.83 29.17
C ARG A 191 -13.61 -9.05 29.05
N GLU A 192 -14.89 -8.82 28.76
CA GLU A 192 -15.92 -9.87 28.75
C GLU A 192 -15.90 -10.70 27.46
N LYS A 193 -15.84 -10.03 26.30
CA LYS A 193 -15.92 -10.70 24.99
C LYS A 193 -14.55 -11.11 24.44
N LYS A 194 -13.46 -10.51 24.95
CA LYS A 194 -12.08 -10.75 24.50
C LYS A 194 -11.93 -10.82 22.97
N PRO A 195 -12.48 -9.84 22.22
CA PRO A 195 -12.48 -9.85 20.76
C PRO A 195 -11.04 -9.88 20.19
N TYR A 196 -10.06 -9.36 20.94
CA TYR A 196 -8.65 -9.34 20.55
C TYR A 196 -8.03 -10.74 20.34
N LEU A 197 -8.67 -11.81 20.83
CA LEU A 197 -8.22 -13.19 20.61
C LEU A 197 -8.47 -13.66 19.17
N ASP A 198 -9.37 -13.01 18.42
CA ASP A 198 -9.55 -13.29 17.00
C ASP A 198 -8.45 -12.58 16.18
N PRO A 199 -7.61 -13.33 15.43
CA PRO A 199 -6.61 -12.74 14.55
C PRO A 199 -7.21 -11.87 13.45
N LYS A 200 -8.45 -12.16 13.01
CA LYS A 200 -9.11 -11.47 11.89
C LYS A 200 -9.94 -10.26 12.30
N LEU A 201 -9.95 -9.90 13.59
CA LEU A 201 -10.73 -8.81 14.14
C LEU A 201 -10.52 -7.49 13.37
N ARG A 202 -11.62 -6.87 12.94
CA ARG A 202 -11.64 -5.54 12.32
C ARG A 202 -12.32 -4.53 13.24
N ILE A 203 -12.03 -3.25 13.01
CA ILE A 203 -12.68 -2.15 13.73
C ILE A 203 -14.20 -2.13 13.50
N THR A 204 -14.67 -2.59 12.34
CA THR A 204 -16.10 -2.71 12.01
C THR A 204 -16.80 -3.73 12.91
N ASP A 205 -16.13 -4.84 13.21
CA ASP A 205 -16.67 -5.91 14.05
C ASP A 205 -16.78 -5.42 15.50
N LEU A 206 -15.76 -4.69 15.96
CA LEU A 206 -15.78 -4.05 17.29
C LEU A 206 -16.85 -2.95 17.36
N ALA A 207 -17.00 -2.14 16.31
CA ALA A 207 -18.01 -1.09 16.24
C ALA A 207 -19.43 -1.67 16.27
N ALA A 208 -19.70 -2.73 15.50
CA ALA A 208 -20.98 -3.44 15.52
C ALA A 208 -21.27 -4.01 16.92
N GLY A 209 -20.29 -4.65 17.57
CA GLY A 209 -20.43 -5.19 18.92
C GLY A 209 -20.66 -4.15 20.02
N LEU A 210 -20.20 -2.91 19.80
CA LEU A 210 -20.40 -1.78 20.70
C LEU A 210 -21.61 -0.92 20.30
N SER A 211 -22.35 -1.31 19.26
CA SER A 211 -23.44 -0.54 18.67
C SER A 211 -22.99 0.90 18.39
N THR A 212 -21.88 1.06 17.68
CA THR A 212 -21.34 2.35 17.24
C THR A 212 -20.84 2.24 15.80
N ASN A 213 -20.32 3.33 15.22
CA ASN A 213 -19.72 3.31 13.90
C ASN A 213 -18.18 3.36 13.97
N ARG A 214 -17.55 2.89 12.89
CA ARG A 214 -16.09 2.79 12.77
C ARG A 214 -15.38 4.13 12.94
N SER A 215 -15.92 5.21 12.37
CA SER A 215 -15.31 6.55 12.42
C SER A 215 -15.32 7.11 13.84
N TYR A 216 -16.47 7.00 14.52
CA TYR A 216 -16.63 7.41 15.91
C TYR A 216 -15.74 6.59 16.83
N LEU A 217 -15.72 5.26 16.68
CA LEU A 217 -14.86 4.38 17.48
C LEU A 217 -13.37 4.69 17.28
N SER A 218 -12.94 4.94 16.03
CA SER A 218 -11.55 5.32 15.73
C SER A 218 -11.18 6.66 16.36
N ALA A 219 -12.03 7.67 16.20
CA ALA A 219 -11.83 9.00 16.80
C ALA A 219 -11.80 8.92 18.33
N PHE A 220 -12.70 8.14 18.91
CA PHE A 220 -12.76 7.87 20.35
C PHE A 220 -11.47 7.22 20.86
N ILE A 221 -11.00 6.14 20.21
CA ILE A 221 -9.79 5.43 20.62
C ILE A 221 -8.56 6.35 20.54
N ASN A 222 -8.43 7.13 19.46
CA ASN A 222 -7.35 8.09 19.33
C ASN A 222 -7.39 9.18 20.43
N LYS A 223 -8.58 9.70 20.74
CA LYS A 223 -8.76 10.74 21.75
C LYS A 223 -8.51 10.24 23.17
N GLU A 224 -9.09 9.10 23.55
CA GLU A 224 -9.06 8.60 24.94
C GLU A 224 -7.78 7.82 25.26
N TYR A 225 -7.21 7.10 24.30
CA TYR A 225 -6.04 6.24 24.52
C TYR A 225 -4.76 6.77 23.88
N GLY A 226 -4.82 7.83 23.07
CA GLY A 226 -3.66 8.39 22.37
C GLY A 226 -3.00 7.39 21.41
N MET A 227 -3.77 6.44 20.90
CA MET A 227 -3.29 5.39 19.99
C MET A 227 -4.39 4.96 19.04
N ASN A 228 -4.02 4.34 17.92
CA ASN A 228 -4.98 3.78 16.99
C ASN A 228 -5.56 2.43 17.48
N PHE A 229 -6.64 1.98 16.81
CA PHE A 229 -7.31 0.70 17.07
C PHE A 229 -6.33 -0.49 17.07
N CYS A 230 -5.44 -0.53 16.09
CA CYS A 230 -4.48 -1.61 15.89
C CYS A 230 -3.58 -1.80 17.11
N ARG A 231 -3.04 -0.68 17.60
CA ARG A 231 -2.18 -0.66 18.77
C ARG A 231 -2.96 -1.02 20.04
N LEU A 232 -4.19 -0.53 20.20
CA LEU A 232 -5.05 -0.91 21.32
C LEU A 232 -5.23 -2.43 21.40
N ILE A 233 -5.65 -3.07 20.30
CA ILE A 233 -5.87 -4.52 20.23
C ILE A 233 -4.57 -5.27 20.46
N ASN A 234 -3.47 -4.86 19.83
CA ASN A 234 -2.17 -5.51 20.00
C ASN A 234 -1.64 -5.41 21.44
N ARG A 235 -1.89 -4.31 22.16
CA ARG A 235 -1.59 -4.21 23.60
C ARG A 235 -2.43 -5.20 24.41
N CYS A 236 -3.71 -5.36 24.09
CA CYS A 236 -4.54 -6.39 24.73
C CYS A 236 -4.00 -7.81 24.46
N ARG A 237 -3.55 -8.10 23.23
CA ARG A 237 -2.95 -9.39 22.87
C ARG A 237 -1.64 -9.66 23.62
N LEU A 238 -0.78 -8.64 23.77
CA LEU A 238 0.45 -8.75 24.57
C LEU A 238 0.14 -9.04 26.05
N MET A 239 -0.80 -8.31 26.64
CA MET A 239 -1.24 -8.55 28.02
C MET A 239 -1.82 -9.96 28.19
N ALA A 240 -2.63 -10.42 27.24
CA ALA A 240 -3.18 -11.78 27.25
C ALA A 240 -2.06 -12.84 27.16
N LEU A 241 -1.05 -12.61 26.33
CA LEU A 241 0.11 -13.50 26.21
C LEU A 241 0.90 -13.60 27.52
N ASP A 242 1.13 -12.47 28.19
CA ASP A 242 1.84 -12.47 29.48
C ASP A 242 1.07 -13.24 30.55
N HIS A 243 -0.26 -13.11 30.59
CA HIS A 243 -1.10 -13.94 31.45
C HIS A 243 -1.04 -15.43 31.10
N LEU A 244 -1.03 -15.77 29.80
CA LEU A 244 -0.93 -17.16 29.34
C LEU A 244 0.40 -17.81 29.74
N ARG A 245 1.50 -17.05 29.75
CA ARG A 245 2.84 -17.52 30.13
C ARG A 245 3.00 -17.85 31.60
N VAL A 246 2.32 -17.10 32.47
CA VAL A 246 2.39 -17.31 33.93
C VAL A 246 1.37 -18.35 34.41
N SER A 247 0.41 -18.74 33.56
CA SER A 247 -0.62 -19.71 33.93
C SER A 247 -0.05 -21.14 34.02
N PRO A 248 -0.19 -21.84 35.18
CA PRO A 248 0.31 -23.20 35.34
C PRO A 248 -0.38 -24.21 34.41
N ALA A 249 -1.60 -23.92 33.95
CA ALA A 249 -2.33 -24.72 32.98
C ALA A 249 -1.66 -24.76 31.59
N ASN A 250 -0.72 -23.86 31.31
CA ASN A 250 -0.01 -23.77 30.04
C ASN A 250 1.48 -24.14 30.14
N ALA A 251 1.94 -24.70 31.27
CA ALA A 251 3.36 -24.98 31.48
C ALA A 251 4.00 -25.92 30.44
N GLY A 252 3.20 -26.79 29.81
CA GLY A 252 3.64 -27.70 28.74
C GLY A 252 3.53 -27.15 27.32
N LYS A 253 3.00 -25.93 27.14
CA LYS A 253 2.80 -25.34 25.80
C LYS A 253 4.04 -24.58 25.34
N THR A 254 4.29 -24.64 24.04
CA THR A 254 5.35 -23.87 23.41
C THR A 254 5.01 -22.38 23.38
N ASN A 255 6.01 -21.52 23.37
CA ASN A 255 5.79 -20.06 23.26
C ASN A 255 5.05 -19.69 21.96
N MET A 256 5.21 -20.46 20.88
CA MET A 256 4.46 -20.26 19.63
C MET A 256 2.96 -20.54 19.82
N GLU A 257 2.60 -21.63 20.49
CA GLU A 257 1.19 -21.95 20.80
C GLU A 257 0.56 -20.86 21.67
N LEU A 258 1.29 -20.37 22.68
CA LEU A 258 0.81 -19.26 23.51
C LEU A 258 0.58 -17.98 22.71
N VAL A 259 1.47 -17.67 21.75
CA VAL A 259 1.33 -16.53 20.85
C VAL A 259 0.07 -16.66 19.98
N LEU A 260 -0.19 -17.85 19.43
CA LEU A 260 -1.41 -18.10 18.66
C LEU A 260 -2.67 -18.00 19.53
N MET A 261 -2.62 -18.53 20.75
CA MET A 261 -3.72 -18.43 21.72
C MET A 261 -4.01 -16.99 22.17
N ALA A 262 -3.01 -16.11 22.15
CA ALA A 262 -3.19 -14.69 22.44
C ALA A 262 -3.81 -13.90 21.27
N GLY A 263 -4.13 -14.55 20.15
CA GLY A 263 -4.76 -13.93 18.98
C GLY A 263 -3.79 -13.34 17.96
N PHE A 264 -2.49 -13.62 18.09
CA PHE A 264 -1.55 -13.30 17.01
C PHE A 264 -1.65 -14.34 15.90
N SER A 265 -1.57 -13.88 14.66
CA SER A 265 -1.59 -14.74 13.48
C SER A 265 -0.28 -15.49 13.22
N GLY A 266 0.76 -15.26 14.04
CA GLY A 266 2.01 -16.01 14.05
C GLY A 266 3.15 -15.32 14.82
N TYR A 267 4.25 -16.05 15.05
CA TYR A 267 5.38 -15.58 15.86
C TYR A 267 6.05 -14.30 15.35
N ARG A 268 6.23 -14.18 14.03
CA ARG A 268 6.82 -12.98 13.41
C ARG A 268 6.00 -11.72 13.69
N ASN A 269 4.67 -11.85 13.70
CA ASN A 269 3.78 -10.73 13.99
C ASN A 269 3.94 -10.28 15.45
N TYR A 270 3.96 -11.23 16.39
CA TYR A 270 4.25 -10.97 17.81
C TYR A 270 5.59 -10.23 18.00
N LEU A 271 6.69 -10.74 17.42
CA LEU A 271 8.02 -10.14 17.59
C LEU A 271 8.05 -8.67 17.14
N ARG A 272 7.40 -8.38 16.01
CA ARG A 272 7.33 -7.03 15.45
C ARG A 272 6.55 -6.09 16.36
N VAL A 273 5.39 -6.52 16.84
CA VAL A 273 4.54 -5.77 17.77
C VAL A 273 5.28 -5.52 19.09
N LYS A 274 5.96 -6.54 19.63
CA LYS A 274 6.73 -6.43 20.86
C LYS A 274 7.87 -5.42 20.71
N LYS A 275 8.65 -5.50 19.63
CA LYS A 275 9.72 -4.54 19.30
C LYS A 275 9.22 -3.10 19.19
N GLU A 276 8.05 -2.90 18.57
CA GLU A 276 7.44 -1.58 18.42
C GLU A 276 7.01 -0.99 19.77
N GLU A 277 6.33 -1.78 20.62
CA GLU A 277 5.89 -1.31 21.93
C GLU A 277 7.09 -1.05 22.88
N ASP A 278 8.13 -1.89 22.83
CA ASP A 278 9.37 -1.69 23.61
C ASP A 278 10.10 -0.41 23.17
N ARG A 279 10.17 -0.13 21.86
CA ARG A 279 10.74 1.14 21.34
C ARG A 279 9.97 2.36 21.84
N LEU A 280 8.63 2.29 21.86
CA LEU A 280 7.80 3.40 22.32
C LEU A 280 7.89 3.60 23.84
N ALA A 281 8.04 2.52 24.60
CA ALA A 281 8.28 2.59 26.04
C ALA A 281 9.61 3.28 26.34
N LEU A 282 10.68 2.96 25.59
CA LEU A 282 11.98 3.61 25.73
C LEU A 282 11.92 5.12 25.44
N LEU A 283 11.28 5.54 24.34
CA LEU A 283 11.15 6.97 24.00
C LEU A 283 10.47 7.78 25.11
N LYS A 284 9.44 7.23 25.74
CA LYS A 284 8.76 7.87 26.88
C LYS A 284 9.63 8.06 28.13
N VAL A 285 10.68 7.25 28.28
CA VAL A 285 11.64 7.39 29.39
C VAL A 285 12.59 8.56 29.13
N PHE A 286 12.95 8.82 27.86
CA PHE A 286 13.85 9.92 27.48
C PHE A 286 13.15 11.28 27.36
N GLU A 287 11.82 11.31 27.21
CA GLU A 287 11.02 12.54 27.17
C GLU A 287 10.58 13.05 28.55
N ARG A 288 10.95 12.35 29.64
CA ARG A 288 10.72 12.77 31.04
C ARG A 288 11.99 13.34 31.64
#